data_AF-A0A2E1AFW2-F1
#
_entry.id   AF-A0A2E1AFW2-F1
#
_cell.length_a   1.000
_cell.length_b   1.000
_cell.length_c   1.000
_cell.angle_alpha   90.00
_cell.angle_beta   90.00
_cell.angle_gamma   90.00
#
_symmetry.space_group_name_H-M   'P 1'
#
loop_
_entity.id
_entity.type
_entity.pdbx_description
1 polymer ?
#
loop_
_entity_poly.entity_id
_entity_poly.type
_entity_poly.pdbx_seq_one_letter_code
_entity_poly.pdbx_strand_id
1 'polypeptide(L)'
;MLTLLLLAAHLNLSALVPLQIGEVAPPWWVGGRLLWPFAVETHTLLSDGALNTLTPMLSLASAICFILAAGALLRWRVPSQWFPLLIVAGAVFSIALQFIWFTIWAVLPLLLDIALLWAVFRARITVNGLRVKTVSA
;
A
#
# COMPACT_ATOMS: atom_id res chain seq x y z
N MET A 1 10.36 -8.48 1.13
CA MET A 1 9.67 -7.69 2.18
C MET A 1 9.81 -6.20 1.93
N LEU A 2 11.03 -5.64 1.89
CA LEU A 2 11.24 -4.22 1.61
C LEU A 2 10.56 -3.77 0.29
N THR A 3 10.78 -4.51 -0.80
CA THR A 3 10.16 -4.23 -2.10
C THR A 3 8.62 -4.25 -2.05
N LEU A 4 8.04 -5.16 -1.26
CA LEU A 4 6.59 -5.25 -1.08
C LEU A 4 6.05 -4.03 -0.32
N LEU A 5 6.75 -3.58 0.73
CA LEU A 5 6.36 -2.38 1.49
C LEU A 5 6.45 -1.12 0.63
N LEU A 6 7.51 -0.98 -0.16
CA LEU A 6 7.66 0.16 -1.07
C LEU A 6 6.63 0.13 -2.19
N LEU A 7 6.34 -1.04 -2.75
CA LEU A 7 5.30 -1.20 -3.76
C LEU A 7 3.90 -0.91 -3.17
N ALA A 8 3.60 -1.36 -1.95
CA ALA A 8 2.36 -1.02 -1.24
C ALA A 8 2.22 0.49 -1.05
N ALA A 9 3.30 1.15 -0.61
CA ALA A 9 3.32 2.59 -0.43
C ALA A 9 3.10 3.34 -1.75
N HIS A 10 3.78 2.92 -2.82
CA HIS A 10 3.63 3.51 -4.15
C HIS A 10 2.21 3.38 -4.68
N LEU A 11 1.63 2.17 -4.61
CA LEU A 11 0.27 1.93 -5.05
C LEU A 11 -0.73 2.80 -4.26
N ASN A 12 -0.60 2.90 -2.94
CA ASN A 12 -1.50 3.75 -2.16
C ASN A 12 -1.34 5.24 -2.48
N LEU A 13 -0.12 5.74 -2.71
CA LEU A 13 0.13 7.14 -3.10
C LEU A 13 -0.45 7.51 -4.47
N SER A 14 -0.62 6.55 -5.38
CA SER A 14 -1.25 6.82 -6.68
C SER A 14 -2.70 7.31 -6.55
N ALA A 15 -3.36 7.10 -5.41
CA ALA A 15 -4.68 7.67 -5.11
C ALA A 15 -4.67 9.20 -4.97
N LEU A 16 -3.51 9.81 -4.69
CA LEU A 16 -3.38 11.27 -4.61
C LEU A 16 -3.47 11.95 -5.97
N VAL A 17 -3.10 11.23 -7.03
CA VAL A 17 -3.10 11.73 -8.41
C VAL A 17 -3.82 10.69 -9.27
N PRO A 18 -5.16 10.57 -9.15
CA PRO A 18 -5.90 9.60 -9.94
C PRO A 18 -5.85 9.97 -11.43
N LEU A 19 -5.89 8.95 -12.28
CA LEU A 19 -5.87 9.12 -13.73
C LEU A 19 -7.09 9.95 -14.19
N GLN A 20 -6.85 11.01 -14.96
CA GLN A 20 -7.89 11.94 -15.38
C GLN A 20 -8.64 11.43 -16.62
N ILE A 21 -9.86 11.95 -16.81
CA ILE A 21 -10.71 11.59 -17.95
C ILE A 21 -9.98 11.99 -19.25
N GLY A 22 -9.81 11.02 -20.14
CA GLY A 22 -9.16 11.23 -21.45
C GLY A 22 -7.64 11.07 -21.46
N GLU A 23 -6.99 10.80 -20.32
CA GLU A 23 -5.60 10.39 -20.29
C GLU A 23 -5.48 8.91 -20.68
N VAL A 24 -4.62 8.62 -21.66
CA VAL A 24 -4.33 7.25 -22.04
C VAL A 24 -3.51 6.61 -20.93
N ALA A 25 -4.13 5.68 -20.20
CA ALA A 25 -3.41 4.88 -19.22
C ALA A 25 -2.18 4.24 -19.90
N PRO A 26 -0.97 4.33 -19.31
CA PRO A 26 0.20 3.68 -19.88
C PRO A 26 -0.07 2.17 -20.08
N PRO A 27 0.64 1.49 -20.99
CA PRO A 27 0.47 0.06 -21.17
C PRO A 27 0.70 -0.69 -19.85
N TRP A 28 -0.01 -1.79 -19.63
CA TRP A 28 0.05 -2.53 -18.36
C TRP A 28 1.47 -3.01 -18.00
N TRP A 29 2.31 -3.28 -19.00
CA TRP A 29 3.72 -3.67 -18.81
C TRP A 29 4.67 -2.51 -18.43
N VAL A 30 4.29 -1.25 -18.65
CA VAL A 30 5.07 -0.06 -18.25
C VAL A 30 4.57 0.52 -16.92
N GLY A 31 3.50 -0.05 -16.36
CA GLY A 31 2.86 0.49 -15.17
C GLY A 31 1.59 1.28 -15.44
N GLY A 32 0.78 0.81 -16.40
CA GLY A 32 -0.60 1.23 -16.59
C GLY A 32 -1.50 1.06 -15.36
N ARG A 33 -2.76 0.69 -15.60
CA ARG A 33 -3.75 0.49 -14.52
C ARG A 33 -3.33 -0.52 -13.43
N LEU A 34 -2.26 -1.29 -13.66
CA LEU A 34 -1.62 -2.16 -12.67
C LEU A 34 -0.81 -1.40 -11.61
N LEU A 35 -0.01 -0.40 -11.99
CA LEU A 35 0.73 0.46 -11.04
C LEU A 35 -0.08 1.71 -10.64
N TRP A 36 -1.11 2.04 -11.42
CA TRP A 36 -1.99 3.20 -11.21
C TRP A 36 -3.48 2.77 -11.16
N PRO A 37 -3.93 2.13 -10.06
CA PRO A 37 -5.27 1.54 -9.99
C PRO A 37 -6.43 2.54 -9.89
N PHE A 38 -6.15 3.80 -9.55
CA PHE A 38 -7.17 4.85 -9.33
C PHE A 38 -7.37 5.70 -10.59
N ALA A 39 -8.61 5.77 -11.05
CA ALA A 39 -9.03 6.59 -12.19
C ALA A 39 -10.35 7.30 -11.87
N VAL A 40 -10.50 8.57 -12.24
CA VAL A 40 -11.69 9.39 -11.95
C VAL A 40 -12.99 8.76 -12.50
N GLU A 41 -12.87 7.91 -13.52
CA GLU A 41 -13.96 7.16 -14.15
C GLU A 41 -14.50 6.00 -13.29
N THR A 42 -13.82 5.68 -12.18
CA THR A 42 -14.18 4.53 -11.35
C THR A 42 -15.39 4.86 -10.48
N HIS A 43 -16.31 3.90 -10.34
CA HIS A 43 -17.41 4.03 -9.38
C HIS A 43 -16.91 4.04 -7.94
N THR A 44 -17.19 5.14 -7.26
CA THR A 44 -16.83 5.37 -5.86
C THR A 44 -18.07 5.24 -4.98
N LEU A 45 -17.89 4.79 -3.74
CA LEU A 45 -19.00 4.61 -2.79
C LEU A 45 -19.38 5.91 -2.03
N LEU A 46 -18.56 6.96 -2.14
CA LEU A 46 -18.70 8.20 -1.39
C LEU A 46 -19.00 9.38 -2.32
N SER A 47 -19.65 10.41 -1.77
CA SER A 47 -19.81 11.69 -2.48
C SER A 47 -18.47 12.40 -2.68
N ASP A 48 -18.36 13.18 -3.75
CA ASP A 48 -17.10 13.83 -4.18
C ASP A 48 -16.41 14.63 -3.05
N GLY A 49 -17.18 15.32 -2.20
CA GLY A 49 -16.63 16.09 -1.08
C GLY A 49 -15.98 15.22 0.00
N ALA A 50 -16.61 14.10 0.37
CA ALA A 50 -16.05 13.15 1.32
C ALA A 50 -14.86 12.40 0.71
N LEU A 51 -14.94 12.08 -0.59
CA LEU A 51 -13.90 11.37 -1.32
C LEU A 51 -12.62 12.19 -1.44
N ASN A 52 -12.73 13.49 -1.77
CA ASN A 52 -11.59 14.40 -1.85
C ASN A 52 -10.88 14.62 -0.51
N THR A 53 -11.56 14.39 0.61
CA THR A 53 -10.99 14.53 1.95
C THR A 53 -10.41 13.21 2.46
N LEU A 54 -11.16 12.11 2.33
CA LEU A 54 -10.80 10.81 2.89
C LEU A 54 -9.75 10.08 2.05
N THR A 55 -9.80 10.20 0.72
CA THR A 55 -8.81 9.57 -0.18
C THR A 55 -7.38 9.98 0.16
N PRO A 56 -7.03 11.29 0.24
CA PRO A 56 -5.67 11.68 0.57
C PRO A 56 -5.31 11.31 2.01
N MET A 57 -6.23 11.41 2.98
CA MET A 57 -5.95 11.00 4.36
C MET A 57 -5.60 9.50 4.45
N LEU A 58 -6.41 8.62 3.86
CA LEU A 58 -6.19 7.17 3.89
C LEU A 58 -4.97 6.75 3.07
N SER A 59 -4.78 7.38 1.91
CA SER A 59 -3.62 7.17 1.03
C SER A 59 -2.32 7.54 1.74
N LEU A 60 -2.25 8.73 2.33
CA LEU A 60 -1.06 9.20 3.02
C LEU A 60 -0.81 8.39 4.29
N ALA A 61 -1.86 8.10 5.08
CA ALA A 61 -1.74 7.31 6.30
C ALA A 61 -1.21 5.90 6.03
N SER A 62 -1.76 5.21 5.02
CA SER A 62 -1.28 3.88 4.63
C SER A 62 0.16 3.92 4.10
N ALA A 63 0.48 4.86 3.22
CA ALA A 63 1.82 5.01 2.65
C ALA A 63 2.87 5.30 3.73
N ILE A 64 2.58 6.22 4.66
CA ILE A 64 3.46 6.53 5.80
C ILE A 64 3.66 5.28 6.66
N CYS A 65 2.61 4.52 6.95
CA CYS A 65 2.73 3.27 7.72
C CYS A 65 3.68 2.27 7.04
N PHE A 66 3.53 2.05 5.73
CA PHE A 66 4.40 1.14 4.98
C PHE A 66 5.84 1.64 4.85
N ILE A 67 6.06 2.95 4.67
CA ILE A 67 7.40 3.56 4.64
C ILE A 67 8.07 3.44 6.01
N LEU A 68 7.34 3.68 7.11
CA LEU A 68 7.86 3.51 8.46
C LEU A 68 8.19 2.03 8.75
N ALA A 69 7.36 1.09 8.28
CA ALA A 69 7.66 -0.33 8.36
C ALA A 69 8.94 -0.69 7.57
N ALA A 70 9.14 -0.11 6.39
CA ALA A 70 10.37 -0.25 5.63
C ALA A 70 11.58 0.34 6.38
N GLY A 71 11.41 1.51 7.01
CA GLY A 71 12.42 2.13 7.86
C GLY A 71 12.80 1.26 9.06
N ALA A 72 11.83 0.60 9.70
CA ALA A 72 12.08 -0.33 10.80
C ALA A 72 12.94 -1.53 10.36
N LEU A 73 12.74 -2.04 9.12
CA LEU A 73 13.60 -3.09 8.56
C LEU A 73 15.04 -2.60 8.37
N LEU A 74 15.21 -1.40 7.83
CA LEU A 74 16.50 -0.78 7.49
C LEU A 74 17.31 -0.25 8.69
N ARG A 75 16.87 -0.46 9.93
CA ARG A 75 17.48 0.15 11.14
C ARG A 75 17.42 1.69 11.14
N TRP A 76 16.43 2.27 10.47
CA TRP A 76 16.13 3.68 10.69
C TRP A 76 15.63 3.89 12.13
N ARG A 77 15.36 5.14 12.50
CA ARG A 77 14.87 5.62 13.80
C ARG A 77 13.53 5.00 14.29
N VAL A 78 12.99 3.98 13.62
CA VAL A 78 11.70 3.34 13.92
C VAL A 78 11.91 2.06 14.75
N PRO A 79 11.25 1.90 15.91
CA PRO A 79 11.34 0.69 16.72
C PRO A 79 10.89 -0.57 15.98
N SER A 80 11.65 -1.67 16.10
CA SER A 80 11.32 -2.95 15.45
C SER A 80 10.01 -3.57 15.95
N GLN A 81 9.62 -3.29 17.19
CA GLN A 81 8.35 -3.72 17.77
C GLN A 81 7.11 -3.09 17.11
N TRP A 82 7.27 -1.93 16.44
CA TRP A 82 6.18 -1.28 15.72
C TRP A 82 5.94 -1.90 14.35
N PHE A 83 6.89 -2.68 13.83
CA PHE A 83 6.81 -3.28 12.50
C PHE A 83 5.48 -4.02 12.21
N PRO A 84 5.02 -4.98 13.04
CA PRO A 84 3.74 -5.66 12.78
C PRO A 84 2.55 -4.70 12.88
N LEU A 85 2.57 -3.77 13.84
CA LEU A 85 1.49 -2.79 14.03
C LEU A 85 1.38 -1.83 12.84
N LEU A 86 2.51 -1.36 12.32
CA LEU A 86 2.59 -0.49 11.14
C LEU A 86 2.07 -1.20 9.88
N ILE A 87 2.40 -2.48 9.70
CA ILE A 87 1.88 -3.25 8.58
C ILE A 87 0.37 -3.43 8.68
N VAL A 88 -0.13 -3.80 9.86
CA VAL A 88 -1.57 -3.99 10.08
C VAL A 88 -2.33 -2.68 9.89
N ALA A 89 -1.87 -1.58 10.50
CA ALA A 89 -2.49 -0.27 10.33
C ALA A 89 -2.46 0.20 8.87
N GLY A 90 -1.32 0.06 8.19
CA GLY A 90 -1.18 0.39 6.77
C GLY A 90 -2.12 -0.40 5.88
N ALA A 91 -2.22 -1.72 6.11
CA ALA A 91 -3.12 -2.59 5.37
C ALA A 91 -4.60 -2.25 5.63
N VAL A 92 -4.99 -1.94 6.88
CA VAL A 92 -6.37 -1.53 7.18
C VAL A 92 -6.75 -0.25 6.43
N PHE A 93 -5.87 0.75 6.42
CA PHE A 93 -6.12 1.99 5.67
C PHE A 93 -6.13 1.76 4.15
N SER A 94 -5.25 0.90 3.63
CA SER A 94 -5.19 0.55 2.21
C SER A 94 -6.45 -0.21 1.76
N ILE A 95 -6.89 -1.19 2.56
CA ILE A 95 -8.14 -1.92 2.31
C ILE A 95 -9.32 -0.95 2.32
N ALA A 96 -9.43 -0.07 3.31
CA ALA A 96 -10.52 0.92 3.37
C ALA A 96 -10.54 1.82 2.13
N LEU A 97 -9.37 2.29 1.67
CA LEU A 97 -9.23 3.06 0.45
C LEU A 97 -9.72 2.28 -0.79
N GLN A 98 -9.39 1.01 -0.86
CA GLN A 98 -9.69 0.14 -2.00
C GLN A 98 -11.18 -0.19 -2.07
N PHE A 99 -11.82 -0.33 -0.91
CA PHE A 99 -13.26 -0.45 -0.80
C PHE A 99 -13.97 0.83 -1.26
N ILE A 100 -13.48 2.02 -0.90
CA ILE A 100 -14.07 3.30 -1.30
C ILE A 100 -14.06 3.48 -2.82
N TRP A 101 -12.95 3.13 -3.47
CA TRP A 101 -12.76 3.31 -4.91
C TRP A 101 -13.27 2.14 -5.77
N PHE A 102 -13.68 1.02 -5.19
CA PHE A 102 -14.30 -0.15 -5.84
C PHE A 102 -13.84 -0.44 -7.28
N THR A 103 -12.52 -0.55 -7.48
CA THR A 103 -11.90 -0.78 -8.81
C THR A 103 -11.50 -2.24 -9.00
N ILE A 104 -11.70 -2.78 -10.21
CA ILE A 104 -11.18 -4.10 -10.60
C ILE A 104 -9.65 -4.16 -10.44
N TRP A 105 -8.97 -3.01 -10.57
CA TRP A 105 -7.53 -2.90 -10.42
C TRP A 105 -7.06 -2.86 -8.95
N ALA A 106 -7.99 -2.82 -7.99
CA ALA A 106 -7.69 -2.91 -6.57
C ALA A 106 -7.21 -4.29 -6.16
N VAL A 107 -7.33 -5.31 -7.03
CA VAL A 107 -6.86 -6.66 -6.76
C VAL A 107 -5.37 -6.70 -6.41
N LEU A 108 -4.53 -5.93 -7.12
CA LEU A 108 -3.09 -5.91 -6.83
C LEU A 108 -2.76 -5.33 -5.44
N PRO A 109 -3.22 -4.11 -5.06
CA PRO A 109 -2.97 -3.60 -3.72
C PRO A 109 -3.56 -4.52 -2.64
N LEU A 110 -4.73 -5.12 -2.86
CA LEU A 110 -5.33 -6.07 -1.92
C LEU A 110 -4.48 -7.34 -1.75
N LEU A 111 -3.94 -7.89 -2.85
CA LEU A 111 -3.02 -9.03 -2.81
C LEU A 111 -1.74 -8.68 -2.04
N LEU A 112 -1.23 -7.44 -2.20
CA LEU A 112 -0.09 -6.97 -1.44
C LEU A 112 -0.40 -6.90 0.06
N ASP A 113 -1.55 -6.34 0.44
CA ASP A 113 -1.99 -6.28 1.83
C ASP A 113 -2.12 -7.68 2.43
N ILE A 114 -2.75 -8.61 1.71
CA ILE A 114 -2.87 -10.01 2.14
C ILE A 114 -1.48 -10.65 2.30
N ALA A 115 -0.56 -10.45 1.36
CA ALA A 115 0.79 -10.99 1.44
C ALA A 115 1.57 -10.41 2.64
N LEU A 116 1.42 -9.11 2.92
CA LEU A 116 2.05 -8.43 4.05
C LEU A 116 1.47 -8.90 5.40
N LEU A 117 0.14 -8.96 5.51
CA LEU A 117 -0.56 -9.48 6.69
C LEU A 117 -0.18 -10.94 6.94
N TRP A 118 -0.16 -11.75 5.89
CA TRP A 118 0.27 -13.14 5.96
C TRP A 118 1.70 -13.29 6.46
N ALA A 119 2.62 -12.47 5.96
CA ALA A 119 4.01 -12.48 6.39
C ALA A 119 4.15 -12.13 7.88
N VAL A 120 3.32 -11.19 8.39
CA VAL A 120 3.29 -10.83 9.80
C VAL A 120 2.68 -11.95 10.67
N PHE A 121 1.48 -12.42 10.34
CA PHE A 121 0.72 -13.35 11.19
C PHE A 121 1.18 -14.80 11.04
N ARG A 122 1.33 -15.30 9.81
CA ARG A 122 1.62 -16.73 9.57
C ARG A 122 3.11 -17.02 9.66
N ALA A 123 3.95 -16.18 9.06
CA ALA A 123 5.38 -16.42 9.04
C ALA A 123 6.11 -15.90 10.28
N ARG A 124 5.40 -15.24 11.23
CA ARG A 124 5.94 -14.54 12.42
C ARG A 124 7.23 -13.80 12.10
N ILE A 125 7.26 -13.17 10.92
CA ILE A 125 8.45 -12.51 10.42
C ILE A 125 8.70 -11.29 11.29
N THR A 126 9.63 -11.44 12.23
CA THR A 126 10.17 -10.34 13.00
C THR A 126 11.36 -9.75 12.26
N VAL A 127 11.65 -8.48 12.53
CA VAL A 127 12.82 -7.78 11.98
C VAL A 127 14.12 -8.58 12.25
N ASN A 128 14.19 -9.27 13.39
CA ASN A 128 15.33 -10.12 13.74
C ASN A 128 15.41 -11.37 12.86
N GLY A 129 14.29 -12.03 12.58
CA GLY A 129 14.26 -13.23 11.72
C GLY A 129 14.62 -12.96 10.25
N LEU A 130 14.23 -11.79 9.71
CA LEU A 130 14.60 -11.43 8.34
C LEU A 130 16.07 -11.07 8.20
N ARG A 131 16.67 -10.45 9.21
CA ARG A 131 18.09 -10.02 9.17
C ARG A 131 19.07 -11.18 9.24
N VAL A 132 18.75 -12.23 10.01
CA VAL A 132 19.65 -13.40 10.11
C VAL A 132 19.79 -14.10 8.75
N LYS A 133 18.72 -14.13 7.94
CA LYS A 133 18.75 -14.70 6.58
C LYS A 133 19.55 -13.87 5.57
N THR A 134 19.70 -12.56 5.75
CA THR A 134 20.44 -11.70 4.80
C THR A 134 21.94 -11.67 5.06
N VAL A 135 22.40 -12.05 6.26
CA VAL A 135 23.83 -12.10 6.60
C VAL A 135 24.43 -13.48 6.28
N SER A 136 23.59 -14.50 6.07
CA SER A 136 24.02 -15.86 5.73
C SER A 136 23.95 -16.19 4.23
N ALA A 137 23.83 -15.18 3.37
CA ALA A 137 23.81 -15.30 1.91
C ALA A 137 24.94 -14.45 1.33
#